data_AF-A0A945WUR3-F1
#
_entry.id   AF-A0A945WUR3-F1
#
_cell.length_a   1.000
_cell.length_b   1.000
_cell.length_c   1.000
_cell.angle_alpha   90.00
_cell.angle_beta   90.00
_cell.angle_gamma   90.00
#
_symmetry.space_group_name_H-M   'P 1'
#
loop_
_entity.id
_entity.type
_entity.pdbx_description
1 polymer ?
#
loop_
_entity_poly.entity_id
_entity_poly.type
_entity_poly.pdbx_seq_one_letter_code
_entity_poly.pdbx_strand_id
1 'polypeptide(L)'
;MSDKKSAEELEDLDKRLHQAREKSHTGKTSGNQDMSGYSMAIRIGTELVAALIVGVGIGYFLDNWLDTKPWFLVVFFFLGAAAGVLNVYRAASGLGMAVGYAEDKEPTGGVPSQMKQDNAPGGADEINKETGGK
;
A
#
# COMPACT_ATOMS: atom_id res chain seq x y z
N MET A 1 -9.07 18.28 35.98
CA MET A 1 -10.10 17.96 34.97
C MET A 1 -9.67 18.32 33.55
N SER A 2 -8.61 19.12 33.35
CA SER A 2 -8.13 19.50 32.01
C SER A 2 -7.39 18.39 31.24
N ASP A 3 -6.72 17.45 31.92
CA ASP A 3 -5.93 16.40 31.25
C ASP A 3 -6.77 15.39 30.45
N LYS A 4 -8.00 15.12 30.90
CA LYS A 4 -8.93 14.22 30.19
C LYS A 4 -9.45 14.84 28.88
N LYS A 5 -9.62 16.16 28.84
CA LYS A 5 -10.13 16.86 27.66
C LYS A 5 -9.11 16.85 26.52
N SER A 6 -7.84 17.05 26.85
CA SER A 6 -6.74 16.98 25.87
C SER A 6 -6.57 15.57 25.29
N ALA A 7 -6.80 14.52 26.10
CA ALA A 7 -6.71 13.14 25.63
C ALA A 7 -7.81 12.81 24.59
N GLU A 8 -9.05 13.26 24.82
CA GLU A 8 -10.15 13.06 23.86
C GLU A 8 -9.94 13.86 22.56
N GLU A 9 -9.40 15.08 22.65
CA GLU A 9 -9.14 15.95 21.50
C GLU A 9 -8.03 15.37 20.60
N LEU A 10 -7.00 14.77 21.21
CA LEU A 10 -5.94 14.06 20.48
C LEU A 10 -6.46 12.78 19.83
N GLU A 11 -7.40 12.08 20.46
CA GLU A 11 -8.01 10.88 19.88
C GLU A 11 -8.90 11.21 18.66
N ASP A 12 -9.65 12.32 18.70
CA ASP A 12 -10.43 12.81 17.54
C ASP A 12 -9.51 13.32 16.42
N LEU A 13 -8.44 14.03 16.77
CA LEU A 13 -7.42 14.47 15.80
C LEU A 13 -6.71 13.28 15.15
N ASP A 14 -6.36 12.25 15.92
CA ASP A 14 -5.74 11.03 15.39
C ASP A 14 -6.72 10.29 14.48
N LYS A 15 -7.99 10.12 14.88
CA LYS A 15 -9.04 9.54 14.03
C LYS A 15 -9.22 10.31 12.72
N ARG A 16 -9.22 11.64 12.77
CA ARG A 16 -9.34 12.50 11.57
C ARG A 16 -8.10 12.45 10.69
N LEU A 17 -6.91 12.46 11.29
CA LEU A 17 -5.64 12.32 10.56
C LEU A 17 -5.55 10.94 9.91
N HIS A 18 -5.96 9.87 10.60
CA HIS A 18 -6.00 8.52 10.05
C HIS A 18 -6.98 8.42 8.88
N GLN A 19 -8.18 8.97 9.03
CA GLN A 19 -9.20 8.96 7.99
C GLN A 19 -8.81 9.84 6.79
N ALA A 20 -8.15 10.98 7.02
CA ALA A 20 -7.61 11.81 5.96
C ALA A 20 -6.41 11.13 5.27
N ARG A 21 -5.56 10.44 6.02
CA ARG A 21 -4.39 9.71 5.54
C ARG A 21 -4.81 8.49 4.70
N GLU A 22 -5.81 7.72 5.12
CA GLU A 22 -6.39 6.64 4.29
C GLU A 22 -6.97 7.16 2.96
N LYS A 23 -7.68 8.30 2.99
CA LYS A 23 -8.20 8.97 1.78
C LYS A 23 -7.10 9.60 0.92
N SER A 24 -5.97 9.99 1.51
CA SER A 24 -4.85 10.64 0.83
C SER A 24 -3.85 9.65 0.26
N HIS A 25 -3.65 8.49 0.89
CA HIS A 25 -2.87 7.37 0.33
C HIS A 25 -3.61 6.66 -0.81
N THR A 26 -4.93 6.84 -0.92
CA THR A 26 -5.75 6.44 -2.07
C THR A 26 -6.00 7.59 -3.06
N GLY A 27 -5.33 8.73 -2.86
CA GLY A 27 -5.37 9.93 -3.71
C GLY A 27 -4.67 9.81 -5.07
N LYS A 28 -4.32 8.60 -5.52
CA LYS A 28 -4.05 8.32 -6.93
C LYS A 28 -5.11 7.33 -7.43
N THR A 29 -6.23 7.91 -7.86
CA THR A 29 -7.31 7.28 -8.64
C THR A 29 -8.30 6.42 -7.83
N SER A 30 -9.07 7.06 -6.94
CA SER A 30 -10.35 6.49 -6.48
C SER A 30 -11.43 6.73 -7.54
N GLY A 31 -11.84 5.65 -8.21
CA GLY A 31 -13.01 5.60 -9.07
C GLY A 31 -13.40 4.14 -9.31
N ASN A 32 -14.39 3.67 -8.55
CA ASN A 32 -15.22 2.46 -8.69
C ASN A 32 -14.53 1.13 -9.07
N GLN A 33 -14.76 0.07 -8.30
CA GLN A 33 -14.06 -1.22 -8.41
C GLN A 33 -14.33 -1.99 -9.73
N ASP A 34 -15.32 -1.57 -10.54
CA ASP A 34 -15.55 -2.04 -11.91
C ASP A 34 -14.79 -1.24 -13.01
N MET A 35 -14.14 -0.14 -12.63
CA MET A 35 -13.39 0.77 -13.50
C MET A 35 -11.87 0.55 -13.42
N SER A 36 -11.39 -0.49 -12.72
CA SER A 36 -9.96 -0.69 -12.46
C SER A 36 -9.15 -0.90 -13.74
N GLY A 37 -9.67 -1.68 -14.69
CA GLY A 37 -9.02 -1.91 -15.98
C GLY A 37 -9.01 -0.67 -16.87
N TYR A 38 -10.11 0.08 -16.92
CA TYR A 38 -10.23 1.29 -17.75
C TYR A 38 -9.37 2.44 -17.23
N SER A 39 -9.40 2.69 -15.91
CA SER A 39 -8.57 3.72 -15.28
C SER A 39 -7.08 3.41 -15.38
N MET A 40 -6.70 2.13 -15.25
CA MET A 40 -5.32 1.69 -15.48
C MET A 40 -4.91 1.86 -16.95
N ALA A 41 -5.77 1.47 -17.90
CA ALA A 41 -5.49 1.63 -19.33
C ALA A 41 -5.31 3.09 -19.74
N ILE A 42 -6.18 3.99 -19.25
CA ILE A 42 -6.06 5.43 -19.48
C ILE A 42 -4.76 5.96 -18.90
N ARG A 43 -4.40 5.58 -17.68
CA ARG A 43 -3.14 6.01 -17.06
C ARG A 43 -1.91 5.54 -17.84
N ILE A 44 -1.89 4.27 -18.24
CA ILE A 44 -0.81 3.71 -19.06
C ILE A 44 -0.72 4.47 -20.39
N GLY A 45 -1.86 4.71 -21.04
CA GLY A 45 -1.94 5.46 -22.28
C GLY A 45 -1.42 6.90 -22.14
N THR A 46 -1.81 7.61 -21.09
CA THR A 46 -1.36 8.99 -20.87
C THR A 46 0.13 9.07 -20.53
N GLU A 47 0.68 8.10 -19.80
CA GLU A 47 2.12 8.02 -19.54
C GLU A 47 2.92 7.84 -20.84
N LEU A 48 2.46 6.97 -21.76
CA LEU A 48 3.08 6.79 -23.07
C LEU A 48 3.00 8.05 -23.94
N VAL A 49 1.81 8.64 -24.05
CA VAL A 49 1.59 9.84 -24.88
C VAL A 49 2.40 11.02 -24.35
N ALA A 50 2.45 11.20 -23.02
CA ALA A 50 3.26 12.26 -22.41
C ALA A 50 4.76 12.09 -22.72
N ALA A 51 5.31 10.88 -22.59
CA ALA A 51 6.71 10.61 -22.92
C ALA A 51 7.02 10.88 -24.40
N LEU A 52 6.11 10.52 -25.31
CA LEU A 52 6.25 10.81 -26.74
C LEU A 52 6.21 12.32 -27.03
N ILE A 53 5.25 13.05 -26.44
CA ILE A 53 5.15 14.51 -26.63
C ILE A 53 6.43 15.20 -26.15
N VAL A 54 6.97 14.79 -25.00
CA VAL A 54 8.23 15.34 -24.48
C VAL A 54 9.41 15.01 -25.40
N GLY A 55 9.55 13.75 -25.82
CA GLY A 55 10.62 13.33 -26.73
C GLY A 55 10.57 14.06 -28.07
N VAL A 56 9.40 14.09 -28.71
CA VAL A 56 9.21 14.80 -29.98
C VAL A 56 9.39 16.30 -29.81
N GLY A 57 8.87 16.89 -28.74
CA GLY A 57 9.02 18.33 -28.46
C GLY A 57 10.48 18.75 -28.31
N ILE A 58 11.26 17.97 -27.54
CA ILE A 58 12.71 18.20 -27.38
C ILE A 58 13.42 17.97 -28.72
N GLY A 59 13.16 16.86 -29.40
CA GLY A 59 13.80 16.54 -30.67
C GLY A 59 13.53 17.60 -31.75
N TYR A 60 12.30 18.07 -31.86
CA TYR A 60 11.92 19.15 -32.77
C TYR A 60 12.59 20.48 -32.41
N PHE A 61 12.63 20.82 -31.12
CA PHE A 61 13.31 22.04 -30.67
C PHE A 61 14.81 22.01 -31.00
N LEU A 62 15.48 20.86 -30.80
CA LEU A 62 16.90 20.69 -31.14
C LEU A 62 17.13 20.74 -32.65
N ASP A 63 16.31 20.05 -33.43
CA ASP A 63 16.45 20.05 -34.89
C ASP A 63 16.29 21.47 -35.47
N ASN A 64 15.35 22.26 -34.93
CA ASN A 64 15.15 23.65 -35.36
C ASN A 64 16.27 24.58 -34.87
N TRP A 65 16.87 24.32 -33.72
CA TRP A 65 17.96 25.17 -33.21
C TRP A 65 19.29 24.91 -33.92
N LEU A 66 19.54 23.67 -34.32
CA LEU A 66 20.78 23.24 -34.96
C LEU A 66 20.68 23.22 -36.50
N ASP A 67 19.53 23.60 -37.07
CA ASP A 67 19.22 23.49 -38.51
C ASP A 67 19.52 22.08 -39.08
N THR A 68 19.38 21.07 -38.23
CA THR A 68 19.62 19.69 -38.61
C THR A 68 18.40 19.11 -39.30
N LYS A 69 18.65 18.24 -40.28
CA LYS A 69 17.63 17.30 -40.79
C LYS A 69 17.03 16.53 -39.60
N PRO A 70 15.80 15.98 -39.69
CA PRO A 70 15.02 15.46 -38.55
C PRO A 70 15.63 14.21 -37.90
N TRP A 71 16.87 14.31 -37.46
CA TRP A 71 17.73 13.26 -36.92
C TRP A 71 17.56 13.22 -35.41
N PHE A 72 17.57 14.40 -34.75
CA PHE A 72 17.30 14.44 -33.32
C PHE A 72 15.85 14.05 -33.03
N LEU A 73 14.89 14.47 -33.84
CA LEU A 73 13.50 14.04 -33.72
C LEU A 73 13.39 12.51 -33.78
N VAL A 74 14.04 11.84 -34.73
CA VAL A 74 14.02 10.37 -34.84
C VAL A 74 14.65 9.72 -33.60
N VAL A 75 15.83 10.18 -33.18
CA VAL A 75 16.52 9.63 -32.00
C VAL A 75 15.70 9.82 -30.72
N PHE A 76 15.21 11.04 -30.47
CA PHE A 76 14.40 11.35 -29.30
C PHE A 76 13.01 10.73 -29.33
N PHE A 77 12.45 10.46 -30.51
CA PHE A 77 11.22 9.68 -30.65
C PHE A 77 11.41 8.26 -30.10
N PHE A 78 12.46 7.55 -30.54
CA PHE A 78 12.74 6.21 -30.01
C PHE A 78 13.10 6.24 -28.52
N LEU A 79 13.85 7.26 -28.09
CA LEU A 79 14.21 7.41 -26.68
C LEU A 79 12.98 7.69 -25.80
N GLY A 80 12.07 8.56 -26.25
CA GLY A 80 10.80 8.85 -25.57
C GLY A 80 9.87 7.64 -25.56
N ALA A 81 9.77 6.90 -26.68
CA ALA A 81 9.02 5.65 -26.76
C ALA A 81 9.57 4.60 -25.79
N ALA A 82 10.89 4.39 -25.78
CA ALA A 82 11.55 3.46 -24.87
C ALA A 82 11.33 3.87 -23.40
N ALA A 83 11.48 5.14 -23.06
CA ALA A 83 11.23 5.66 -21.72
C ALA A 83 9.77 5.45 -21.29
N GLY A 84 8.81 5.72 -22.18
CA GLY A 84 7.39 5.47 -21.93
C GLY A 84 7.11 3.99 -21.67
N VAL A 85 7.58 3.10 -22.55
CA VAL A 85 7.41 1.65 -22.39
C VAL A 85 8.06 1.15 -21.11
N LEU A 86 9.25 1.64 -20.75
CA LEU A 86 9.92 1.30 -19.50
C LEU A 86 9.14 1.78 -18.28
N ASN A 87 8.51 2.96 -18.33
CA ASN A 87 7.69 3.47 -17.24
C ASN A 87 6.43 2.62 -17.03
N VAL A 88 5.76 2.27 -18.14
CA VAL A 88 4.60 1.37 -18.13
C VAL A 88 4.98 -0.03 -17.65
N TYR A 89 6.08 -0.57 -18.16
CA TYR A 89 6.58 -1.88 -17.73
C TYR A 89 6.88 -1.87 -16.24
N ARG A 90 7.46 -0.79 -15.70
CA ARG A 90 7.69 -0.65 -14.25
C ARG A 90 6.39 -0.58 -13.44
N ALA A 91 5.36 0.11 -13.97
CA ALA A 91 4.04 0.15 -13.35
C ALA A 91 3.35 -1.22 -13.37
N ALA A 92 3.52 -1.99 -14.45
CA ALA A 92 2.93 -3.31 -14.62
C ALA A 92 3.68 -4.41 -13.86
N SER A 93 5.01 -4.31 -13.74
CA SER A 93 5.86 -5.33 -13.09
C SER A 93 5.89 -5.24 -11.56
N GLY A 94 5.22 -4.26 -10.94
CA GLY A 94 5.13 -4.14 -9.48
C GLY A 94 6.45 -3.82 -8.77
N LEU A 95 7.55 -3.67 -9.51
CA LEU A 95 8.91 -3.51 -8.97
C LEU A 95 9.12 -2.19 -8.20
N GLY A 96 8.16 -1.25 -8.30
CA GLY A 96 8.17 0.01 -7.54
C GLY A 96 7.70 -0.09 -6.08
N MET A 97 7.17 -1.23 -5.64
CA MET A 97 6.74 -1.47 -4.25
C MET A 97 7.70 -2.37 -3.45
N ALA A 98 8.75 -2.91 -4.07
CA ALA A 98 9.65 -3.89 -3.45
C ALA A 98 10.93 -3.29 -2.81
N VAL A 99 11.15 -1.98 -2.90
CA VAL A 99 12.32 -1.29 -2.30
C VAL A 99 11.85 -0.33 -1.22
N GLY A 100 11.58 -0.89 -0.04
CA GLY A 100 11.35 -0.13 1.18
C GLY A 100 10.00 -0.39 1.81
N TYR A 101 9.80 -1.59 2.34
CA TYR A 101 9.18 -1.85 3.65
C TYR A 101 9.45 -3.33 3.95
N ALA A 102 10.69 -3.63 4.33
CA ALA A 102 10.87 -4.68 5.32
C ALA A 102 10.36 -4.06 6.62
N GLU A 103 9.14 -4.43 6.98
CA GLU A 103 8.50 -4.06 8.22
C GLU A 103 9.31 -4.64 9.38
N ASP A 104 10.08 -3.79 10.06
CA ASP A 104 10.58 -4.01 11.40
C ASP A 104 9.50 -3.61 12.41
N LYS A 105 8.42 -4.39 12.45
CA LYS A 105 7.45 -4.41 13.55
C LYS A 105 7.19 -5.88 13.86
N GLU A 106 7.43 -6.42 15.05
CA GLU A 106 7.71 -5.86 16.36
C GLU A 106 8.41 -6.93 17.23
N PRO A 107 9.01 -6.53 18.37
CA PRO A 107 9.33 -7.43 19.47
C PRO A 107 8.02 -7.91 20.11
N THR A 108 7.49 -9.05 19.66
CA THR A 108 6.37 -9.69 20.34
C THR A 108 6.81 -10.08 21.75
N GLY A 109 6.28 -9.33 22.72
CA GLY A 109 6.50 -9.52 24.13
C GLY A 109 6.22 -10.95 24.58
N GLY A 110 7.25 -11.60 25.10
CA GLY A 110 7.11 -12.70 26.06
C GLY A 110 6.89 -12.13 27.46
N VAL A 111 5.70 -11.58 27.72
CA VAL A 111 5.22 -11.46 29.10
C VAL A 111 4.53 -12.79 29.43
N PRO A 112 5.02 -13.55 30.41
CA PRO A 112 4.47 -14.87 30.71
C PRO A 112 3.01 -14.74 31.14
N SER A 113 2.15 -15.40 30.36
CA SER A 113 0.77 -15.65 30.75
C SER A 113 0.78 -16.59 31.94
N GLN A 114 0.54 -16.01 33.11
CA GLN A 114 -0.25 -16.53 34.22
C GLN A 114 -0.39 -18.05 34.26
N MET A 115 0.21 -18.65 35.30
CA MET A 115 -0.10 -19.97 35.80
C MET A 115 -1.61 -20.17 35.86
N LYS A 116 -2.09 -21.03 34.96
CA LYS A 116 -3.44 -21.56 34.97
C LYS A 116 -3.60 -22.46 36.21
N GLN A 117 -4.17 -21.89 37.26
CA GLN A 117 -4.72 -22.61 38.40
C GLN A 117 -6.22 -22.79 38.17
N ASP A 118 -6.62 -23.96 37.66
CA ASP A 118 -7.99 -24.47 37.76
C ASP A 118 -8.02 -26.01 37.73
N ASN A 119 -8.32 -26.56 38.90
CA ASN A 119 -9.11 -27.78 39.11
C ASN A 119 -8.72 -29.06 38.37
N ALA A 120 -7.91 -29.87 39.06
CA ALA A 120 -8.13 -31.31 39.12
C ALA A 120 -8.48 -31.68 40.57
N PRO A 121 -9.74 -32.01 40.92
CA PRO A 121 -9.98 -32.92 42.02
C PRO A 121 -9.64 -34.32 41.52
N GLY A 122 -8.47 -34.79 41.97
CA GLY A 122 -8.10 -36.19 41.87
C GLY A 122 -9.16 -37.07 42.53
N GLY A 123 -9.31 -38.27 41.96
CA GLY A 123 -10.13 -39.32 42.53
C GLY A 123 -9.72 -39.62 43.97
N ALA A 124 -10.70 -39.50 44.85
CA ALA A 124 -10.90 -40.36 45.99
C ALA A 124 -12.38 -40.77 45.85
N ASP A 125 -12.65 -42.01 45.47
CA ASP A 125 -12.96 -43.07 46.43
C ASP A 125 -14.40 -42.95 46.95
N GLU A 126 -15.04 -44.10 47.12
CA GLU A 126 -16.40 -44.25 47.70
C GLU A 126 -17.60 -44.10 46.76
N ILE A 127 -17.55 -44.91 45.71
CA ILE A 127 -18.51 -46.01 45.51
C ILE A 127 -19.54 -46.20 46.64
N ASN A 128 -20.68 -45.57 46.43
CA ASN A 128 -22.02 -46.08 46.72
C ASN A 128 -22.05 -47.62 46.87
N LYS A 129 -22.08 -48.10 48.13
CA LYS A 129 -22.46 -49.46 48.47
C LYS A 129 -23.75 -49.42 49.26
N GLU A 130 -24.79 -49.91 48.60
CA GLU A 130 -25.92 -50.63 49.14
C GLU A 130 -25.82 -50.98 50.63
N THR A 131 -26.78 -50.50 51.43
CA THR A 131 -27.59 -51.25 52.43
C THR A 131 -28.39 -50.18 53.19
N GLY A 132 -29.72 -50.13 53.15
CA GLY A 132 -30.60 -51.19 53.61
C GLY A 132 -30.87 -50.97 55.10
N GLY A 133 -32.05 -50.45 55.46
CA GLY A 133 -32.60 -50.64 56.80
C GLY A 133 -33.27 -49.44 57.45
N LYS A 134 -34.60 -49.59 57.56
CA LYS A 134 -35.54 -49.04 58.55
C LYS A 134 -36.13 -47.66 58.31
#